data_AF-A0A2X3JTC5-F1
#
_entry.id   AF-A0A2X3JTC5-F1
#
_cell.length_a   1.000
_cell.length_b   1.000
_cell.length_c   1.000
_cell.angle_alpha   90.00
_cell.angle_beta   90.00
_cell.angle_gamma   90.00
#
_symmetry.space_group_name_H-M   'P 1'
#
loop_
_entity.id
_entity.type
_entity.pdbx_description
1 polymer ?
#
loop_
_entity_poly.entity_id
_entity_poly.type
_entity_poly.pdbx_seq_one_letter_code
_entity_poly.pdbx_strand_id
1 'polypeptide(L)' 'MTLLKKCSSATKLSALIKSRLMEKLECKSLMDLYTFAQRNKIG' A
#
# COMPACT_ATOMS: atom_id res chain seq x y z
N MET A 1 -8.15 -23.98 -4.36
CA MET A 1 -8.40 -23.32 -3.06
C MET A 1 -7.11 -22.65 -2.56
N THR A 2 -6.47 -21.83 -3.40
CA THR A 2 -5.02 -21.57 -3.27
C THR A 2 -4.60 -20.10 -3.43
N LEU A 3 -5.54 -19.15 -3.33
CA LEU A 3 -5.24 -17.71 -3.29
C LEU A 3 -5.74 -17.03 -2.01
N LEU A 4 -6.87 -17.48 -1.46
CA LEU A 4 -7.47 -16.90 -0.24
C LEU A 4 -6.66 -17.14 1.04
N LYS A 5 -5.80 -18.16 1.09
CA LYS A 5 -5.00 -18.48 2.29
C LYS A 5 -3.77 -17.60 2.46
N LYS A 6 -3.36 -16.84 1.43
CA LYS A 6 -2.16 -15.99 1.47
C LYS A 6 -2.39 -14.64 2.17
N CYS A 7 -3.66 -14.28 2.43
CA CYS A 7 -4.00 -12.92 2.86
C CYS A 7 -4.86 -12.77 4.12
N SER A 8 -5.21 -13.84 4.84
CA SER A 8 -6.02 -13.71 6.07
C SER A 8 -5.23 -13.19 7.27
N SER A 9 -3.92 -13.50 7.34
CA SER A 9 -2.93 -12.84 8.20
C SER A 9 -2.34 -11.58 7.56
N ALA A 10 -2.57 -11.38 6.25
CA ALA A 10 -2.09 -10.23 5.52
C ALA A 10 -3.01 -9.01 5.60
N THR A 11 -4.21 -9.07 6.16
CA THR A 11 -5.04 -7.86 6.26
C THR A 11 -4.43 -6.85 7.23
N LYS A 12 -3.99 -7.31 8.40
CA LYS A 12 -3.25 -6.49 9.38
C LYS A 12 -1.84 -6.13 8.87
N LEU A 13 -1.14 -7.07 8.25
CA LEU A 13 0.19 -6.82 7.69
C LEU A 13 0.14 -5.86 6.49
N SER A 14 -0.88 -5.94 5.65
CA SER A 14 -1.14 -5.04 4.52
C SER A 14 -1.51 -3.65 5.00
N ALA A 15 -2.31 -3.53 6.06
CA ALA A 15 -2.60 -2.24 6.70
C ALA A 15 -1.33 -1.62 7.31
N LEU A 16 -0.51 -2.42 8.00
CA LEU A 16 0.76 -1.97 8.59
C LEU A 16 1.76 -1.54 7.51
N ILE A 17 1.91 -2.34 6.45
CA ILE A 17 2.79 -2.03 5.32
C ILE A 17 2.28 -0.79 4.59
N LYS A 18 0.96 -0.66 4.37
CA LYS A 18 0.35 0.53 3.75
C LYS A 18 0.61 1.78 4.59
N SER A 19 0.40 1.73 5.91
CA SER A 19 0.66 2.86 6.81
C SER A 19 2.13 3.26 6.78
N ARG A 20 3.03 2.29 6.95
CA ARG A 20 4.49 2.54 6.98
C ARG A 20 5.03 3.02 5.65
N LEU A 21 4.44 2.56 4.54
CA LEU A 21 4.75 3.04 3.19
C LEU A 21 4.28 4.49 3.02
N MET A 22 3.04 4.80 3.41
CA MET A 22 2.50 6.15 3.33
C MET A 22 3.30 7.14 4.18
N GLU A 23 3.74 6.75 5.39
CA GLU A 23 4.63 7.59 6.22
C GLU A 23 6.00 7.82 5.55
N LYS A 24 6.64 6.77 5.02
CA LYS A 24 7.94 6.89 4.34
C LYS A 24 7.91 7.75 3.07
N LEU A 25 6.78 7.70 2.37
CA LEU A 25 6.56 8.47 1.15
C LEU A 25 5.90 9.83 1.44
N GLU A 26 5.73 10.19 2.72
CA GLU A 26 5.06 11.41 3.19
C GLU A 26 3.67 11.63 2.58
N CYS A 27 2.97 10.54 2.26
CA CYS A 27 1.64 10.54 1.66
C CYS A 27 0.58 10.58 2.77
N LYS A 28 -0.20 11.66 2.84
CA LYS A 28 -1.26 11.84 3.84
C LYS A 28 -2.58 11.19 3.41
N SER A 29 -2.74 10.96 2.11
CA SER A 29 -3.93 10.35 1.52
C SER A 29 -3.56 9.32 0.45
N LEU A 30 -4.53 8.48 0.09
CA LEU A 30 -4.39 7.57 -1.04
C LEU A 30 -4.23 8.34 -2.37
N MET A 31 -4.75 9.56 -2.47
CA MET A 31 -4.54 10.41 -3.64
C MET A 31 -3.10 10.91 -3.73
N ASP A 32 -2.46 11.25 -2.61
CA ASP A 32 -1.03 11.61 -2.61
C ASP A 32 -0.19 10.43 -3.10
N LEU A 33 -0.53 9.21 -2.66
CA LEU A 33 0.15 7.99 -3.10
C LEU A 33 -0.08 7.72 -4.60
N TYR A 34 -1.29 7.96 -5.10
CA TYR A 34 -1.62 7.84 -6.53
C TYR A 34 -0.85 8.86 -7.37
N THR A 35 -0.87 10.14 -6.98
CA THR A 35 -0.13 11.19 -7.67
C THR A 35 1.38 10.96 -7.58
N PHE A 36 1.89 10.47 -6.45
CA PHE A 36 3.29 10.07 -6.29
C PHE A 36 3.67 8.95 -7.28
N ALA A 37 2.84 7.90 -7.39
CA ALA A 37 3.07 6.81 -8.33
C ALA A 37 3.08 7.30 -9.78
N GLN A 38 2.12 8.16 -10.16
CA GLN A 38 2.05 8.78 -11.49
C GLN A 38 3.28 9.65 -11.80
N ARG A 39 3.71 10.49 -10.85
CA ARG A 39 4.92 11.32 -10.97
C ARG A 39 6.19 10.51 -11.16
N ASN A 40 6.28 9.36 -10.47
CA ASN A 40 7.43 8.47 -10.56
C ASN A 40 7.31 7.43 -11.68
N LYS A 41 6.27 7.52 -12.54
CA LYS A 41 6.00 6.56 -13.63
C LYS A 41 5.97 5.10 -13.14
N ILE A 42 5.46 4.89 -11.92
CA ILE A 42 5.20 3.56 -11.38
C ILE A 42 3.86 3.12 -11.98
N GLY A 43 3.93 2.28 -13.01
CA GLY A 43 2.80 1.70 -13.74
C GLY A 43 3.09 0.26 -14.10
#